data_AF-A0A5P2E2K0-F1
#
_entry.id   AF-A0A5P2E2K0-F1
#
_cell.length_a   1.000
_cell.length_b   1.000
_cell.length_c   1.000
_cell.angle_alpha   90.00
_cell.angle_beta   90.00
_cell.angle_gamma   90.00
#
_symmetry.space_group_name_H-M   'P 1'
#
loop_
_entity.id
_entity.type
_entity.pdbx_description
1 polymer ?
#
loop_
_entity_poly.entity_id
_entity_poly.type
_entity_poly.pdbx_seq_one_letter_code
_entity_poly.pdbx_strand_id
1 'polypeptide(L)'
;MFAALRWTAAVAVFAAVGTGVAYGITLPERTDVPGLSTEDDGRWTFPALSRPALPAGAPVPQGPDNKDGTHYAPLTGLLLPAPEGAKADDAVKADKDGNVSVDTFLEEYTPEAREKLKQSLEWDGLRQIAGRGWTTADGTRTHVYLLRFHSSGFVDAFKGCDSNARLTGVSALDLDDVWNKAKNTQMNSTTLDFPGAANFDGTELSVYQEVKPFLGEEQTKVGCLRTGDVLGMVIQTRKGEVAPVTFHQSVILQSQLLS
;
A
#
# COMPACT_ATOMS: atom_id res chain seq x y z
N MET A 1 63.66 -10.09 -21.40
CA MET A 1 62.76 -8.93 -21.17
C MET A 1 61.45 -9.00 -21.97
N PHE A 2 61.43 -9.50 -23.21
CA PHE A 2 60.18 -9.56 -24.01
C PHE A 2 59.08 -10.50 -23.47
N ALA A 3 59.45 -11.58 -22.78
CA ALA A 3 58.46 -12.51 -22.22
C ALA A 3 57.66 -11.90 -21.06
N ALA A 4 58.32 -11.21 -20.13
CA ALA A 4 57.66 -10.57 -18.99
C ALA A 4 56.65 -9.50 -19.44
N LEU A 5 57.01 -8.66 -20.42
CA LEU A 5 56.11 -7.65 -20.97
C LEU A 5 54.86 -8.25 -21.62
N ARG A 6 55.00 -9.38 -22.33
CA ARG A 6 53.88 -10.09 -22.97
C ARG A 6 52.90 -10.65 -21.95
N TRP A 7 53.41 -11.23 -20.87
CA TRP A 7 52.56 -11.76 -19.80
C TRP A 7 51.86 -10.64 -19.02
N THR A 8 52.54 -9.53 -18.73
CA THR A 8 51.90 -8.37 -18.10
C THR A 8 50.80 -7.78 -18.98
N ALA A 9 51.04 -7.67 -20.28
CA ALA A 9 50.03 -7.20 -21.23
C ALA A 9 48.81 -8.14 -21.29
N ALA A 10 49.04 -9.46 -21.31
CA ALA A 10 47.96 -10.44 -21.29
C ALA A 10 47.12 -10.31 -20.01
N VAL A 11 47.76 -10.25 -18.83
CA VAL A 11 47.05 -10.09 -17.55
C VAL A 11 46.26 -8.77 -17.51
N ALA A 12 46.83 -7.68 -18.00
CA ALA A 12 46.14 -6.40 -18.06
C ALA A 12 44.89 -6.45 -18.96
N VAL A 13 44.97 -7.10 -20.12
CA VAL A 13 43.82 -7.28 -21.02
C VAL A 13 42.74 -8.14 -20.36
N PHE A 14 43.10 -9.27 -19.76
CA PHE A 14 42.14 -10.13 -19.09
C PHE A 14 41.49 -9.45 -17.88
N ALA A 15 42.26 -8.68 -17.10
CA ALA A 15 41.72 -7.90 -15.99
C ALA A 15 40.76 -6.81 -16.47
N ALA A 16 41.10 -6.06 -17.51
CA ALA A 16 40.27 -5.00 -18.06
C ALA A 16 38.97 -5.56 -18.68
N VAL A 17 39.07 -6.61 -19.50
CA VAL A 17 37.91 -7.24 -20.13
C VAL A 17 37.05 -7.93 -19.09
N GLY A 18 37.64 -8.69 -18.16
CA GLY A 18 36.91 -9.39 -17.10
C GLY A 18 36.15 -8.42 -16.18
N THR A 19 36.79 -7.32 -15.78
CA THR A 19 36.14 -6.28 -14.95
C THR A 19 35.07 -5.54 -15.75
N GLY A 20 35.32 -5.23 -17.03
CA GLY A 20 34.35 -4.57 -17.90
C GLY A 20 33.09 -5.43 -18.14
N VAL A 21 33.27 -6.74 -18.36
CA VAL A 21 32.15 -7.68 -18.51
C VAL A 21 31.40 -7.85 -17.18
N ALA A 22 32.11 -8.01 -16.06
CA ALA A 22 31.49 -8.10 -14.75
C ALA A 22 30.65 -6.85 -14.46
N TYR A 23 31.23 -5.65 -14.60
CA TYR A 23 30.52 -4.40 -14.38
C TYR A 23 29.35 -4.20 -15.36
N GLY A 24 29.53 -4.56 -16.63
CA GLY A 24 28.48 -4.47 -17.65
C GLY A 24 27.30 -5.42 -17.41
N ILE A 25 27.48 -6.52 -16.68
CA ILE A 25 26.42 -7.48 -16.35
C ILE A 25 25.82 -7.22 -14.97
N THR A 26 26.63 -6.84 -13.97
CA THR A 26 26.17 -6.72 -12.58
C THR A 26 25.61 -5.35 -12.22
N LEU A 27 25.90 -4.31 -13.01
CA LEU A 27 25.43 -2.96 -12.72
C LEU A 27 24.00 -2.69 -13.20
N PRO A 28 23.60 -3.10 -14.42
CA PRO A 28 22.23 -2.88 -14.88
C PRO A 28 21.25 -3.70 -14.05
N GLU A 29 20.09 -3.14 -13.75
CA GLU A 29 18.99 -3.94 -13.24
C GLU A 29 18.60 -4.98 -14.30
N ARG A 30 18.17 -6.17 -13.86
CA ARG A 30 17.80 -7.27 -14.77
C ARG A 30 16.83 -6.82 -15.87
N THR A 31 15.96 -5.86 -15.54
CA THR A 31 14.95 -5.27 -16.42
C THR A 31 15.53 -4.49 -17.60
N ASP A 32 16.75 -3.97 -17.44
CA ASP A 32 17.42 -3.12 -18.43
C ASP A 32 18.36 -3.92 -19.35
N VAL A 33 18.47 -5.23 -19.13
CA VAL A 33 19.26 -6.13 -19.97
C VAL A 33 18.40 -6.63 -21.15
N PRO A 34 18.81 -6.40 -22.41
CA PRO A 34 18.08 -6.88 -23.58
C PRO A 34 17.84 -8.39 -23.52
N GLY A 35 16.57 -8.80 -23.64
CA GLY A 35 16.16 -10.22 -23.56
C GLY A 35 15.93 -10.77 -22.15
N LEU A 36 16.16 -9.97 -21.10
CA LEU A 36 15.82 -10.28 -19.70
C LEU A 36 14.83 -9.29 -19.08
N SER A 37 14.35 -8.33 -19.87
CA SER A 37 13.31 -7.39 -19.45
C SER A 37 12.10 -8.15 -18.94
N THR A 38 11.59 -7.73 -17.79
CA THR A 38 10.37 -8.32 -17.22
C THR A 38 9.20 -7.75 -18.01
N GLU A 39 8.31 -8.62 -18.49
CA GLU A 39 7.07 -8.15 -19.12
C GLU A 39 6.31 -7.26 -18.14
N ASP A 40 5.74 -6.17 -18.67
CA ASP A 40 4.91 -5.27 -17.88
C ASP A 40 3.71 -6.06 -17.33
N ASP A 41 3.62 -6.14 -16.00
CA ASP A 41 2.55 -6.82 -15.29
C ASP A 41 1.42 -5.87 -14.85
N GLY A 42 1.44 -4.64 -15.37
CA GLY A 42 0.44 -3.62 -15.16
C GLY A 42 0.60 -2.84 -13.86
N ARG A 43 1.69 -3.04 -13.11
CA ARG A 43 1.99 -2.26 -11.90
C ARG A 43 2.17 -0.79 -12.22
N TRP A 44 1.71 0.06 -11.31
CA TRP A 44 1.92 1.49 -11.42
C TRP A 44 3.29 1.89 -10.87
N THR A 45 3.88 2.91 -11.47
CA THR A 45 5.10 3.54 -10.94
C THR A 45 4.71 4.50 -9.83
N PHE A 46 5.12 4.21 -8.60
CA PHE A 46 4.98 5.13 -7.48
C PHE A 46 6.28 5.90 -7.27
N PRO A 47 6.22 7.16 -6.82
CA PRO A 47 7.40 7.86 -6.32
C PRO A 47 8.09 7.05 -5.21
N ALA A 48 9.39 7.25 -5.05
CA ALA A 48 10.15 6.61 -3.98
C ALA A 48 9.49 6.87 -2.62
N LEU A 49 9.09 5.80 -1.93
CA LEU A 49 8.47 5.90 -0.62
C LEU A 49 9.52 6.26 0.42
N SER A 50 9.20 7.25 1.24
CA SER A 50 10.01 7.61 2.40
C SER A 50 9.09 7.74 3.61
N ARG A 51 9.51 7.15 4.73
CA ARG A 51 8.82 7.32 6.00
C ARG A 51 9.20 8.69 6.58
N PRO A 52 8.25 9.47 7.10
CA PRO A 52 8.53 10.76 7.70
C PRO A 52 9.42 10.59 8.93
N ALA A 53 10.29 11.57 9.18
CA ALA A 53 11.11 11.59 10.38
C ALA A 53 10.23 11.65 11.63
N LEU A 54 10.53 10.79 12.61
CA LEU A 54 9.80 10.77 13.87
C LEU A 54 10.25 11.92 14.79
N PRO A 55 9.37 12.40 15.68
CA PRO A 55 9.78 13.29 16.76
C PRO A 55 10.95 12.70 17.56
N ALA A 56 11.85 13.54 18.05
CA ALA A 56 13.02 13.08 18.80
C ALA A 56 12.61 12.23 20.02
N GLY A 57 13.17 11.02 20.11
CA GLY A 57 12.87 10.07 21.19
C GLY A 57 11.55 9.28 21.02
N ALA A 58 10.77 9.53 19.96
CA ALA A 58 9.60 8.73 19.67
C ALA A 58 10.00 7.35 19.09
N PRO A 59 9.42 6.24 19.59
CA PRO A 59 9.71 4.93 19.06
C PRO A 59 9.01 4.71 17.70
N VAL A 60 9.52 3.78 16.91
CA VAL A 60 8.84 3.30 15.69
C VAL A 60 7.58 2.49 16.05
N PRO A 61 6.54 2.43 15.19
CA PRO A 61 5.29 1.73 15.49
C PRO A 61 5.47 0.29 15.97
N GLN A 62 6.32 -0.50 15.30
CA GLN A 62 6.57 -1.92 15.63
C GLN A 62 7.83 -2.14 16.48
N GLY A 63 8.29 -1.10 17.20
CA GLY A 63 9.49 -1.18 18.03
C GLY A 63 9.23 -1.85 19.38
N PRO A 64 10.24 -2.51 19.99
CA PRO A 64 10.07 -3.16 21.30
C PRO A 64 9.66 -2.17 22.42
N ASP A 65 9.97 -0.90 22.25
CA ASP A 65 9.67 0.18 23.19
C ASP A 65 8.29 0.84 22.93
N ASN A 66 7.53 0.36 21.94
CA ASN A 66 6.20 0.86 21.55
C ASN A 66 5.13 -0.24 21.62
N LYS A 67 4.81 -0.66 22.84
CA LYS A 67 3.86 -1.78 23.07
C LYS A 67 2.45 -1.52 22.53
N ASP A 68 2.05 -0.25 22.47
CA ASP A 68 0.72 0.15 22.02
C ASP A 68 0.65 0.38 20.50
N GLY A 69 1.78 0.26 19.80
CA GLY A 69 1.86 0.45 18.34
C GLY A 69 1.62 1.88 17.88
N THR A 70 1.75 2.88 18.76
CA THR A 70 1.36 4.26 18.45
C THR A 70 2.17 4.86 17.30
N HIS A 71 1.49 5.48 16.35
CA HIS A 71 2.11 6.18 15.23
C HIS A 71 2.42 7.63 15.61
N TYR A 72 3.70 7.91 15.86
CA TYR A 72 4.16 9.27 16.19
C TYR A 72 4.42 10.16 14.97
N ALA A 73 4.47 9.57 13.77
CA ALA A 73 4.59 10.31 12.52
C ALA A 73 3.32 11.15 12.21
N PRO A 74 3.45 12.29 11.52
CA PRO A 74 2.30 12.97 10.93
C PRO A 74 1.57 12.05 9.96
N LEU A 75 0.24 11.92 10.11
CA LEU A 75 -0.56 10.94 9.37
C LEU A 75 -0.50 11.15 7.86
N THR A 76 -0.40 12.40 7.41
CA THR A 76 -0.27 12.75 5.99
C THR A 76 1.05 12.34 5.36
N GLY A 77 2.12 12.22 6.16
CA GLY A 77 3.39 11.66 5.74
C GLY A 77 3.35 10.14 5.56
N LEU A 78 2.30 9.48 6.04
CA LEU A 78 2.09 8.03 5.91
C LEU A 78 1.09 7.67 4.81
N LEU A 79 0.50 8.66 4.11
CA LEU A 79 -0.38 8.42 2.97
C LEU A 79 0.43 8.04 1.73
N LEU A 80 0.06 6.93 1.10
CA LEU A 80 0.57 6.49 -0.19
C LEU A 80 0.51 7.66 -1.20
N PRO A 81 1.64 8.07 -1.82
CA PRO A 81 1.62 9.04 -2.92
C PRO A 81 0.80 8.52 -4.10
N ALA A 82 0.24 9.43 -4.89
CA ALA A 82 -0.34 9.05 -6.16
C ALA A 82 0.76 8.52 -7.10
N PRO A 83 0.47 7.51 -7.93
CA PRO A 83 1.42 7.03 -8.92
C PRO A 83 1.67 8.09 -10.00
N GLU A 84 2.79 7.93 -10.69
CA GLU A 84 3.19 8.84 -11.77
C GLU A 84 2.11 8.92 -12.86
N GLY A 85 1.78 10.15 -13.27
CA GLY A 85 0.77 10.41 -14.30
C GLY A 85 -0.69 10.33 -13.82
N ALA A 86 -0.95 9.99 -12.55
CA ALA A 86 -2.29 10.06 -11.99
C ALA A 86 -2.75 11.50 -11.76
N LYS A 87 -4.06 11.73 -11.85
CA LYS A 87 -4.70 13.01 -11.55
C LYS A 87 -5.28 12.97 -10.15
N ALA A 88 -5.18 14.06 -9.41
CA ALA A 88 -5.84 14.17 -8.12
C ALA A 88 -7.36 13.94 -8.25
N ASP A 89 -7.96 13.29 -7.27
CA ASP A 89 -9.40 13.10 -7.17
C ASP A 89 -9.96 13.98 -6.05
N ASP A 90 -10.69 15.02 -6.45
CA ASP A 90 -11.27 16.01 -5.53
C ASP A 90 -12.43 15.44 -4.69
N ALA A 91 -12.86 14.19 -4.92
CA ALA A 91 -13.80 13.50 -4.06
C ALA A 91 -13.22 13.29 -2.65
N VAL A 92 -11.90 13.04 -2.54
CA VAL A 92 -11.20 13.05 -1.26
C VAL A 92 -10.88 14.51 -0.93
N LYS A 93 -11.87 15.21 -0.36
CA LYS A 93 -11.83 16.65 -0.02
C LYS A 93 -10.90 16.93 1.17
N ALA A 94 -9.61 16.65 1.01
CA ALA A 94 -8.60 16.94 2.00
C ALA A 94 -8.31 18.45 2.05
N ASP A 95 -8.09 18.99 3.25
CA ASP A 95 -7.67 20.37 3.43
C ASP A 95 -6.20 20.58 3.02
N LYS A 96 -5.70 21.82 3.16
CA LYS A 96 -4.31 22.17 2.83
C LYS A 96 -3.26 21.40 3.63
N ASP A 97 -3.64 20.86 4.78
CA ASP A 97 -2.77 20.10 5.68
C ASP A 97 -2.99 18.59 5.49
N GLY A 98 -3.83 18.18 4.52
CA GLY A 98 -4.16 16.80 4.15
C GLY A 98 -5.18 16.11 5.07
N ASN A 99 -5.86 16.87 5.93
CA ASN A 99 -6.91 16.32 6.80
C ASN A 99 -8.23 16.21 6.06
N VAL A 100 -8.99 15.16 6.39
CA VAL A 100 -10.34 14.92 5.86
C VAL A 100 -11.34 15.02 7.00
N SER A 101 -12.51 15.63 6.74
CA SER A 101 -13.58 15.67 7.73
C SER A 101 -14.27 14.31 7.87
N VAL A 102 -14.85 14.03 9.04
CA VAL A 102 -15.65 12.79 9.24
C VAL A 102 -16.77 12.69 8.21
N ASP A 103 -17.50 13.79 7.97
CA ASP A 103 -18.60 13.79 7.01
C ASP A 103 -18.12 13.50 5.58
N THR A 104 -16.95 14.01 5.18
CA THR A 104 -16.33 13.69 3.89
C THR A 104 -15.95 12.21 3.80
N PHE A 105 -15.30 11.65 4.81
CA PHE A 105 -14.97 10.21 4.83
C PHE A 105 -16.23 9.34 4.76
N LEU A 106 -17.31 9.76 5.43
CA LEU A 106 -18.58 9.05 5.41
C LEU A 106 -19.33 9.13 4.07
N GLU A 107 -18.90 9.98 3.12
CA GLU A 107 -19.43 9.99 1.75
C GLU A 107 -19.15 8.66 1.01
N GLU A 108 -18.09 7.93 1.40
CA GLU A 108 -17.79 6.59 0.89
C GLU A 108 -18.88 5.56 1.21
N TYR A 109 -19.71 5.82 2.23
CA TYR A 109 -20.73 4.90 2.72
C TYR A 109 -22.13 5.32 2.29
N THR A 110 -23.04 4.35 2.21
CA THR A 110 -24.44 4.61 1.89
C THR A 110 -25.07 5.53 2.93
N PRO A 111 -26.02 6.41 2.55
CA PRO A 111 -26.64 7.36 3.49
C PRO A 111 -27.18 6.71 4.78
N GLU A 112 -27.70 5.49 4.70
CA GLU A 112 -28.26 4.76 5.84
C GLU A 112 -27.20 4.30 6.86
N ALA A 113 -25.94 4.17 6.43
CA ALA A 113 -24.85 3.74 7.29
C ALA A 113 -24.14 4.92 8.00
N ARG A 114 -24.22 6.14 7.43
CA ARG A 114 -23.42 7.29 7.85
C ARG A 114 -23.66 7.68 9.30
N GLU A 115 -24.91 7.81 9.73
CA GLU A 115 -25.22 8.23 11.11
C GLU A 115 -24.67 7.25 12.15
N LYS A 116 -24.82 5.95 11.92
CA LYS A 116 -24.32 4.92 12.82
C LYS A 116 -22.79 4.90 12.85
N LEU A 117 -22.14 5.04 11.70
CA LEU A 117 -20.68 5.09 11.62
C LEU A 117 -20.13 6.37 12.26
N LYS A 118 -20.79 7.52 12.08
CA LYS A 118 -20.45 8.78 12.73
C LYS A 118 -20.45 8.63 14.25
N GLN A 119 -21.54 8.08 14.80
CA GLN A 119 -21.64 7.79 16.23
C GLN A 119 -20.55 6.82 16.71
N SER A 120 -20.25 5.77 15.94
CA SER A 120 -19.14 4.84 16.26
C SER A 120 -17.81 5.58 16.32
N LEU A 121 -17.47 6.38 15.30
CA LEU A 121 -16.21 7.14 15.24
C LEU A 121 -16.07 8.12 16.41
N GLU A 122 -17.17 8.77 16.82
CA GLU A 122 -17.19 9.66 17.98
C GLU A 122 -16.93 8.90 19.30
N TRP A 123 -17.54 7.73 19.47
CA TRP A 123 -17.40 6.91 20.69
C TRP A 123 -16.07 6.16 20.74
N ASP A 124 -15.57 5.72 19.59
CA ASP A 124 -14.34 4.97 19.45
C ASP A 124 -13.09 5.89 19.51
N GLY A 125 -13.28 7.18 19.81
CA GLY A 125 -12.17 8.08 20.08
C GLY A 125 -11.32 8.41 18.84
N LEU A 126 -11.95 8.53 17.66
CA LEU A 126 -11.31 9.06 16.47
C LEU A 126 -10.66 10.42 16.77
N ARG A 127 -9.41 10.58 16.36
CA ARG A 127 -8.61 11.80 16.57
C ARG A 127 -8.38 12.60 15.30
N GLN A 128 -8.12 11.90 14.20
CA GLN A 128 -7.74 12.53 12.94
C GLN A 128 -8.06 11.59 11.79
N ILE A 129 -8.49 12.17 10.66
CA ILE A 129 -8.52 11.48 9.37
C ILE A 129 -7.60 12.24 8.42
N ALA A 130 -6.72 11.52 7.74
CA ALA A 130 -5.98 12.02 6.60
C ALA A 130 -6.41 11.22 5.36
N GLY A 131 -6.42 11.85 4.18
CA GLY A 131 -6.78 11.13 2.97
C GLY A 131 -6.13 11.69 1.71
N ARG A 132 -6.05 10.84 0.69
CA ARG A 132 -5.64 11.20 -0.66
C ARG A 132 -6.44 10.42 -1.69
N GLY A 133 -6.88 11.10 -2.74
CA GLY A 133 -7.57 10.49 -3.89
C GLY A 133 -6.82 10.73 -5.19
N TRP A 134 -6.84 9.76 -6.09
CA TRP A 134 -6.37 9.94 -7.46
C TRP A 134 -7.10 9.04 -8.46
N THR A 135 -7.07 9.43 -9.73
CA THR A 135 -7.52 8.63 -10.86
C THR A 135 -6.37 8.42 -11.84
N THR A 136 -6.09 7.16 -12.19
CA THR A 136 -5.07 6.77 -13.18
C THR A 136 -5.62 6.81 -14.61
N ALA A 137 -4.74 6.75 -15.60
CA ALA A 137 -5.10 6.86 -17.02
C ALA A 137 -6.03 5.75 -17.52
N ASP A 138 -6.01 4.58 -16.86
CA ASP A 138 -6.89 3.43 -17.12
C ASP A 138 -8.30 3.59 -16.51
N GLY A 139 -8.58 4.74 -15.90
CA GLY A 139 -9.85 5.09 -15.28
C GLY A 139 -10.04 4.53 -13.86
N THR A 140 -9.01 3.91 -13.27
CA THR A 140 -9.10 3.42 -11.88
C THR A 140 -9.02 4.59 -10.91
N ARG A 141 -10.05 4.76 -10.10
CA ARG A 141 -10.08 5.71 -8.98
C ARG A 141 -9.57 5.01 -7.73
N THR A 142 -8.66 5.65 -7.00
CA THR A 142 -8.12 5.16 -5.74
C THR A 142 -8.30 6.22 -4.66
N HIS A 143 -8.94 5.85 -3.56
CA HIS A 143 -9.02 6.65 -2.34
C HIS A 143 -8.26 5.94 -1.22
N VAL A 144 -7.37 6.68 -0.56
CA VAL A 144 -6.65 6.20 0.61
C VAL A 144 -7.04 7.07 1.79
N TYR A 145 -7.51 6.44 2.86
CA TYR A 145 -7.80 7.09 4.13
C TYR A 145 -6.98 6.46 5.24
N LEU A 146 -6.46 7.30 6.12
CA LEU A 146 -5.87 6.88 7.39
C LEU A 146 -6.69 7.51 8.51
N LEU A 147 -7.20 6.68 9.41
CA LEU A 147 -7.96 7.09 10.58
C LEU A 147 -7.10 6.79 11.81
N ARG A 148 -6.74 7.84 12.56
CA ARG A 148 -6.05 7.70 13.84
C ARG A 148 -7.05 7.72 14.98
N PHE A 149 -6.98 6.71 15.83
CA PHE A 149 -7.78 6.56 17.03
C PHE A 149 -6.95 6.86 18.29
N HIS A 150 -7.58 6.80 19.46
CA HIS A 150 -6.87 7.03 20.71
C HIS A 150 -5.91 5.89 21.08
N SER A 151 -6.19 4.66 20.64
CA SER A 151 -5.38 3.46 20.89
C SER A 151 -5.78 2.34 19.93
N SER A 152 -4.99 1.27 19.87
CA SER A 152 -5.26 0.09 19.04
C SER A 152 -6.59 -0.60 19.32
N GLY A 153 -7.02 -0.70 20.58
CA GLY A 153 -8.31 -1.33 20.90
C GLY A 153 -9.52 -0.67 20.23
N PHE A 154 -9.44 0.61 19.85
CA PHE A 154 -10.50 1.30 19.13
C PHE A 154 -10.47 1.04 17.62
N VAL A 155 -9.29 0.76 17.06
CA VAL A 155 -9.14 0.35 15.65
C VAL A 155 -9.88 -0.97 15.40
N ASP A 156 -9.81 -1.91 16.34
CA ASP A 156 -10.47 -3.23 16.24
C ASP A 156 -12.00 -3.14 16.38
N ALA A 157 -12.48 -2.13 17.12
CA ALA A 157 -13.89 -1.89 17.35
C ALA A 157 -14.59 -1.35 16.10
N PHE A 158 -13.89 -0.56 15.27
CA PHE A 158 -14.47 0.07 14.09
C PHE A 158 -14.88 -0.95 13.01
N LYS A 159 -16.18 -1.02 12.72
CA LYS A 159 -16.79 -1.95 11.73
C LYS A 159 -17.04 -1.34 10.35
N GLY A 160 -16.49 -0.16 10.07
CA GLY A 160 -16.61 0.45 8.74
C GLY A 160 -15.66 -0.14 7.69
N CYS A 161 -14.73 -1.01 8.07
CA CYS A 161 -13.77 -1.63 7.15
C CYS A 161 -13.71 -3.15 7.36
N ASP A 162 -14.81 -3.82 7.02
CA ASP A 162 -14.93 -5.28 6.97
C ASP A 162 -15.90 -5.71 5.85
N SER A 163 -16.20 -7.01 5.74
CA SER A 163 -17.10 -7.55 4.70
C SER A 163 -18.55 -7.04 4.77
N ASN A 164 -18.96 -6.45 5.90
CA ASN A 164 -20.29 -5.86 6.09
C ASN A 164 -20.29 -4.33 5.85
N ALA A 165 -19.16 -3.75 5.44
CA ALA A 165 -19.07 -2.34 5.13
C ALA A 165 -20.08 -1.96 4.03
N ARG A 166 -20.95 -0.99 4.33
CA ARG A 166 -22.00 -0.51 3.43
C ARG A 166 -21.48 0.64 2.59
N LEU A 167 -20.63 0.34 1.62
CA LEU A 167 -20.07 1.34 0.71
C LEU A 167 -21.09 1.78 -0.34
N THR A 168 -21.01 3.05 -0.74
CA THR A 168 -21.85 3.60 -1.80
C THR A 168 -21.57 2.89 -3.12
N GLY A 169 -22.62 2.39 -3.78
CA GLY A 169 -22.49 1.73 -5.08
C GLY A 169 -22.02 0.28 -5.04
N VAL A 170 -21.86 -0.32 -3.85
CA VAL A 170 -21.39 -1.70 -3.67
C VAL A 170 -22.53 -2.61 -3.22
N SER A 171 -22.74 -3.74 -3.91
CA SER A 171 -23.80 -4.71 -3.56
C SER A 171 -23.50 -5.49 -2.28
N ALA A 172 -22.32 -6.11 -2.25
CA ALA A 172 -21.78 -6.88 -1.14
C ALA A 172 -20.27 -7.05 -1.32
N LEU A 173 -19.55 -7.20 -0.22
CA LEU A 173 -18.12 -7.47 -0.20
C LEU A 173 -17.88 -8.91 0.24
N ASP A 174 -16.92 -9.57 -0.41
CA ASP A 174 -16.35 -10.83 0.05
C ASP A 174 -14.82 -10.71 0.06
N LEU A 175 -14.13 -11.66 0.68
CA LEU A 175 -12.68 -11.68 0.68
C LEU A 175 -12.13 -11.82 -0.75
N ASP A 176 -11.00 -11.18 -1.00
CA ASP A 176 -10.30 -11.32 -2.28
C ASP A 176 -9.60 -12.69 -2.35
N ASP A 177 -10.12 -13.57 -3.20
CA ASP A 177 -9.61 -14.94 -3.37
C ASP A 177 -8.16 -14.97 -3.90
N VAL A 178 -7.80 -14.03 -4.77
CA VAL A 178 -6.46 -13.94 -5.36
C VAL A 178 -5.46 -13.57 -4.27
N TRP A 179 -5.80 -12.58 -3.44
CA TRP A 179 -5.04 -12.19 -2.26
C TRP A 179 -4.89 -13.34 -1.27
N ASN A 180 -6.01 -13.96 -0.88
CA ASN A 180 -6.00 -15.04 0.11
C ASN A 180 -5.19 -16.24 -0.34
N LYS A 181 -5.32 -16.64 -1.60
CA LYS A 181 -4.52 -17.73 -2.17
C LYS A 181 -3.03 -17.40 -2.17
N ALA A 182 -2.66 -16.17 -2.53
CA ALA A 182 -1.26 -15.72 -2.50
C ALA A 182 -0.70 -15.71 -1.06
N LYS A 183 -1.44 -15.11 -0.12
CA LYS A 183 -1.10 -15.07 1.31
C LYS A 183 -0.90 -16.47 1.89
N ASN A 184 -1.84 -17.39 1.65
CA ASN A 184 -1.76 -18.78 2.13
C ASN A 184 -0.57 -19.54 1.51
N THR A 185 -0.27 -19.29 0.23
CA THR A 185 0.90 -19.92 -0.43
C THR A 185 2.21 -19.44 0.20
N GLN A 186 2.32 -18.14 0.49
CA GLN A 186 3.50 -17.54 1.13
C GLN A 186 3.69 -18.02 2.58
N MET A 187 2.60 -18.07 3.37
CA MET A 187 2.65 -18.58 4.75
C MET A 187 3.08 -20.04 4.84
N ASN A 188 2.72 -20.85 3.84
CA ASN A 188 3.12 -22.26 3.76
C ASN A 188 4.55 -22.46 3.23
N SER A 189 5.24 -21.42 2.72
CA SER A 189 6.64 -21.51 2.28
C SER A 189 7.59 -21.03 3.38
N THR A 190 7.83 -21.88 4.38
CA THR A 190 8.64 -21.60 5.58
C THR A 190 10.15 -21.42 5.36
N THR A 191 10.64 -21.10 4.16
CA THR A 191 12.10 -21.13 3.86
C THR A 191 12.65 -19.97 3.04
N LEU A 192 11.89 -18.92 2.72
CA LEU A 192 12.41 -17.78 1.98
C LEU A 192 12.11 -16.48 2.74
N ASP A 193 13.12 -15.97 3.44
CA ASP A 193 13.21 -14.58 3.89
C ASP A 193 13.20 -13.68 2.65
N PHE A 194 12.04 -13.46 2.06
CA PHE A 194 11.83 -12.39 1.10
C PHE A 194 11.52 -11.10 1.87
N PRO A 195 12.16 -9.97 1.54
CA PRO A 195 11.65 -8.67 1.93
C PRO A 195 10.23 -8.52 1.34
N GLY A 196 9.20 -8.52 2.19
CA GLY A 196 7.80 -8.56 1.77
C GLY A 196 7.12 -9.93 1.87
N ALA A 197 7.81 -10.96 2.38
CA ALA A 197 7.15 -12.16 2.90
C ALA A 197 6.15 -11.69 3.97
N ALA A 198 4.89 -12.08 3.81
CA ALA A 198 3.71 -11.58 4.51
C ALA A 198 3.64 -11.95 6.01
N ASN A 199 4.76 -11.87 6.75
CA ASN A 199 4.74 -11.70 8.20
C ASN A 199 4.51 -10.22 8.48
N PHE A 200 3.26 -9.81 8.36
CA PHE A 200 2.77 -8.53 8.84
C PHE A 200 2.74 -8.55 10.38
N ASP A 201 3.90 -8.70 11.02
CA ASP A 201 4.00 -8.70 12.48
C ASP A 201 3.50 -7.35 13.01
N GLY A 202 2.29 -7.34 13.57
CA GLY A 202 1.65 -6.13 14.11
C GLY A 202 0.70 -5.38 13.17
N THR A 203 0.57 -5.76 11.89
CA THR A 203 -0.41 -5.16 10.97
C THR A 203 -1.45 -6.18 10.52
N GLU A 204 -2.71 -6.06 10.98
CA GLU A 204 -3.80 -6.89 10.47
C GLU A 204 -4.27 -6.34 9.12
N LEU A 205 -4.04 -7.11 8.05
CA LEU A 205 -4.44 -6.75 6.69
C LEU A 205 -5.50 -7.70 6.15
N SER A 206 -6.65 -7.12 5.79
CA SER A 206 -7.75 -7.79 5.09
C SER A 206 -8.05 -7.11 3.77
N VAL A 207 -8.36 -7.90 2.75
CA VAL A 207 -8.60 -7.42 1.39
C VAL A 207 -9.93 -8.00 0.91
N TYR A 208 -10.81 -7.13 0.44
CA TYR A 208 -12.15 -7.44 0.00
C TYR A 208 -12.38 -6.99 -1.44
N GLN A 209 -13.31 -7.66 -2.11
CA GLN A 209 -13.78 -7.33 -3.44
C GLN A 209 -15.31 -7.34 -3.50
N GLU A 210 -15.88 -6.46 -4.30
CA GLU A 210 -17.30 -6.49 -4.61
C GLU A 210 -17.64 -7.76 -5.41
N VAL A 211 -18.71 -8.43 -5.00
CA VAL A 211 -19.20 -9.65 -5.64
C VAL A 211 -20.24 -9.34 -6.71
N LYS A 212 -20.27 -10.16 -7.77
CA LYS A 212 -21.27 -10.05 -8.83
C LYS A 212 -22.66 -10.50 -8.33
N PRO A 213 -23.75 -9.91 -8.83
CA PRO A 213 -23.78 -8.79 -9.78
C PRO A 213 -23.42 -7.45 -9.11
N PHE A 214 -22.66 -6.61 -9.82
CA PHE A 214 -22.35 -5.24 -9.38
C PHE A 214 -23.61 -4.37 -9.47
N LEU A 215 -23.75 -3.39 -8.57
CA LEU A 215 -24.90 -2.47 -8.62
C LEU A 215 -24.86 -1.51 -9.81
N GLY A 216 -23.66 -1.27 -10.36
CA GLY A 216 -23.43 -0.38 -11.49
C GLY A 216 -22.47 -0.97 -12.53
N GLU A 217 -21.84 -0.09 -13.30
CA GLU A 217 -20.84 -0.48 -14.30
C GLU A 217 -19.43 -0.65 -13.72
N GLU A 218 -19.24 -0.33 -12.43
CA GLU A 218 -17.96 -0.35 -11.74
C GLU A 218 -17.88 -1.49 -10.72
N GLN A 219 -16.67 -2.02 -10.53
CA GLN A 219 -16.35 -2.88 -9.40
C GLN A 219 -15.59 -2.08 -8.35
N THR A 220 -15.84 -2.36 -7.08
CA THR A 220 -15.06 -1.86 -5.94
C THR A 220 -14.19 -2.93 -5.31
N LYS A 221 -12.96 -2.59 -4.91
CA LYS A 221 -12.13 -3.39 -4.01
C LYS A 221 -11.65 -2.55 -2.82
N VAL A 222 -11.50 -3.18 -1.65
CA VAL A 222 -11.24 -2.49 -0.38
C VAL A 222 -10.15 -3.22 0.42
N GLY A 223 -9.08 -2.52 0.76
CA GLY A 223 -8.03 -3.01 1.65
C GLY A 223 -8.14 -2.33 3.00
N CYS A 224 -8.20 -3.12 4.07
CA CYS A 224 -8.28 -2.66 5.45
C CYS A 224 -7.02 -3.07 6.21
N LEU A 225 -6.27 -2.08 6.69
CA LEU A 225 -4.98 -2.20 7.38
C LEU A 225 -5.17 -1.72 8.82
N ARG A 226 -4.91 -2.55 9.83
CA ARG A 226 -4.95 -2.16 11.25
C ARG A 226 -3.56 -2.29 11.82
N THR A 227 -3.01 -1.20 12.35
CA THR A 227 -1.66 -1.16 12.93
C THR A 227 -1.64 -0.16 14.07
N GLY A 228 -1.43 -0.64 15.29
CA GLY A 228 -1.50 0.20 16.48
C GLY A 228 -2.76 1.05 16.52
N ASP A 229 -2.60 2.37 16.68
CA ASP A 229 -3.69 3.36 16.73
C ASP A 229 -4.22 3.83 15.36
N VAL A 230 -3.80 3.22 14.24
CA VAL A 230 -4.19 3.64 12.89
C VAL A 230 -4.93 2.54 12.13
N LEU A 231 -6.07 2.90 11.55
CA LEU A 231 -6.75 2.16 10.49
C LEU A 231 -6.42 2.80 9.13
N GLY A 232 -5.77 2.05 8.24
CA GLY A 232 -5.67 2.39 6.83
C GLY A 232 -6.77 1.74 6.01
N MET A 233 -7.38 2.49 5.10
CA MET A 233 -8.39 2.02 4.16
C MET A 233 -7.99 2.44 2.75
N VAL A 234 -7.86 1.48 1.84
CA VAL A 234 -7.57 1.70 0.42
C VAL A 234 -8.78 1.22 -0.38
N ILE A 235 -9.45 2.12 -1.09
CA ILE A 235 -10.59 1.82 -1.94
C ILE A 235 -10.16 2.02 -3.39
N GLN A 236 -10.37 1.02 -4.24
CA GLN A 236 -10.24 1.18 -5.68
C GLN A 236 -11.56 0.89 -6.37
N THR A 237 -11.98 1.80 -7.24
CA THR A 237 -13.14 1.62 -8.10
C THR A 237 -12.75 1.76 -9.56
N ARG A 238 -13.39 0.97 -10.42
CA ARG A 238 -13.15 1.04 -11.86
C ARG A 238 -14.33 0.48 -12.63
N LYS A 239 -14.66 1.13 -13.75
CA LYS A 239 -15.56 0.54 -14.75
C LYS A 239 -15.05 -0.84 -15.20
N GLY A 240 -15.95 -1.82 -15.18
CA GLY A 240 -15.60 -3.23 -15.37
C GLY A 240 -15.04 -3.82 -14.09
N GLU A 241 -13.79 -4.27 -14.11
CA GLU A 241 -13.13 -4.92 -12.98
C GLU A 241 -11.84 -4.19 -12.60
N VAL A 242 -11.61 -4.08 -11.29
CA VAL A 242 -10.36 -3.55 -10.74
C VAL A 242 -9.29 -4.63 -10.89
N ALA A 243 -8.18 -4.28 -11.54
CA ALA A 243 -7.07 -5.20 -11.73
C ALA A 243 -6.48 -5.62 -10.37
N PRO A 244 -6.38 -6.92 -10.05
CA PRO A 244 -5.89 -7.36 -8.74
C PRO A 244 -4.46 -6.89 -8.45
N VAL A 245 -3.59 -6.86 -9.46
CA VAL A 245 -2.16 -6.53 -9.30
C VAL A 245 -1.97 -5.10 -8.78
N THR A 246 -2.58 -4.10 -9.41
CA THR A 246 -2.44 -2.68 -9.02
C THR A 246 -3.07 -2.38 -7.67
N PHE A 247 -4.19 -3.05 -7.38
CA PHE A 247 -4.85 -2.94 -6.09
C PHE A 247 -3.99 -3.53 -4.97
N HIS A 248 -3.49 -4.76 -5.14
CA HIS A 248 -2.62 -5.41 -4.16
C HIS A 248 -1.32 -4.63 -3.96
N GLN A 249 -0.74 -4.09 -5.04
CA GLN A 249 0.43 -3.22 -4.97
C GLN A 249 0.15 -2.01 -4.06
N SER A 250 -0.98 -1.32 -4.26
CA SER A 250 -1.34 -0.14 -3.48
C SER A 250 -1.53 -0.48 -1.99
N VAL A 251 -2.20 -1.59 -1.69
CA VAL A 251 -2.40 -2.08 -0.32
C VAL A 251 -1.06 -2.44 0.35
N ILE A 252 -0.16 -3.12 -0.36
CA ILE A 252 1.17 -3.48 0.15
C ILE A 252 2.01 -2.23 0.43
N LEU A 253 2.06 -1.28 -0.50
CA LEU A 253 2.82 -0.05 -0.36
C LEU A 253 2.28 0.81 0.80
N GLN A 254 0.96 0.88 0.96
CA GLN A 254 0.35 1.56 2.10
C GLN A 254 0.68 0.85 3.44
N SER A 255 0.68 -0.49 3.46
CA SER A 255 1.10 -1.26 4.64
C SER A 255 2.56 -0.97 5.00
N GLN A 256 3.46 -0.90 4.02
CA GLN A 256 4.87 -0.57 4.24
C GLN A 256 5.10 0.82 4.84
N LEU A 257 4.22 1.79 4.55
CA LEU A 257 4.27 3.12 5.19
C LEU A 257 3.85 3.09 6.66
N LEU A 258 3.04 2.10 7.06
CA LEU A 258 2.50 1.96 8.42
C LEU A 258 3.29 0.96 9.31
N SER A 259 4.14 0.13 8.72
CA SER A 259 5.06 -0.74 9.46
C SER A 259 6.34 -0.01 9.88
#